data_AF-W4KCM6-F1
#
_entry.id   AF-W4KCM6-F1
#
_cell.length_a   1.000
_cell.length_b   1.000
_cell.length_c   1.000
_cell.angle_alpha   90.00
_cell.angle_beta   90.00
_cell.angle_gamma   90.00
#
_symmetry.space_group_name_H-M   'P 1'
#
loop_
_entity.id
_entity.type
_entity.pdbx_description
1 polymer ?
#
loop_
_entity_poly.entity_id
_entity_poly.type
_entity_poly.pdbx_seq_one_letter_code
_entity_poly.pdbx_strand_id
1 'polypeptide(L)'
;MANKNLLVGEDEVEGMIGVTDSEDDEEEEEEAAGLMASNGDVVYAWPDVSPGHAARYQMEVDQIRATFEEDIEGQIDETMVSEYSEDIFEYMSELEEDIMPNPDYMSSQGEVNWGMRQTLVDWIQQVHLRYHMLPETLWIAVNIVDRFLTHRVVSLVKLQLVGVTAMLIASKYEEILAPSVDEFSYMTGNGYTREEILKGERIVLQTIEFKVSHYCSPYSWMRKISKADDYDIQTRTLSKFLTEITLLDHRFLRVKPSLIAAIGMYTARQMLGGDWNDAFVFYSGYTEEQLIPGHNLLIDKLTEPNFETLYICKKYGSKKFFKASGYAVEWARSQIPTEGEGMVFA
;
A
#
# COMPACT_ATOMS: atom_id res chain seq x y z
N MET A 1 -46.02 15.34 4.51
CA MET A 1 -45.54 14.34 5.49
C MET A 1 -44.26 13.76 4.92
N ALA A 2 -43.11 14.30 5.33
CA ALA A 2 -41.80 13.84 4.91
C ALA A 2 -41.18 13.02 6.04
N ASN A 3 -40.72 11.82 5.70
CA ASN A 3 -40.20 10.82 6.63
C ASN A 3 -38.79 11.24 7.08
N LYS A 4 -38.68 11.72 8.32
CA LYS A 4 -37.41 11.84 9.06
C LYS A 4 -37.24 10.54 9.84
N ASN A 5 -36.30 9.69 9.46
CA ASN A 5 -35.63 8.70 10.33
C ASN A 5 -34.52 8.01 9.52
N LEU A 6 -33.31 8.57 9.60
CA LEU A 6 -32.07 7.96 9.10
C LEU A 6 -30.86 8.36 9.96
N LEU A 7 -31.10 8.72 11.22
CA LEU A 7 -30.07 8.88 12.24
C LEU A 7 -30.22 7.68 13.17
N VAL A 8 -29.43 6.64 12.92
CA VAL A 8 -29.23 5.53 13.85
C VAL A 8 -28.11 5.97 14.80
N GLY A 9 -28.40 5.89 16.09
CA GLY A 9 -27.72 6.59 17.18
C GLY A 9 -26.35 6.04 17.57
N GLU A 10 -25.62 6.90 18.26
CA GLU A 10 -24.28 6.72 18.84
C GLU A 10 -24.19 5.47 19.73
N ASP A 11 -25.28 5.11 20.43
CA ASP A 11 -25.41 3.91 21.28
C ASP A 11 -25.12 2.57 20.55
N GLU A 12 -25.28 2.49 19.23
CA GLU A 12 -24.99 1.26 18.48
C GLU A 12 -23.50 1.09 18.16
N VAL A 13 -22.67 2.13 18.32
CA VAL A 13 -21.22 2.13 18.03
C VAL A 13 -20.42 1.56 19.22
N GLU A 14 -20.84 1.85 20.45
CA GLU A 14 -20.15 1.52 21.71
C GLU A 14 -19.84 0.03 21.90
N GLY A 15 -20.79 -0.87 21.60
CA GLY A 15 -20.60 -2.31 21.86
C GLY A 15 -19.48 -3.03 21.07
N MET A 16 -18.67 -2.33 20.26
CA MET A 16 -17.47 -2.90 19.62
C MET A 16 -16.19 -2.67 20.40
N ILE A 17 -16.20 -1.72 21.33
CA ILE A 17 -15.10 -1.33 22.19
C ILE A 17 -15.32 -2.11 23.49
N GLY A 18 -14.52 -3.13 23.77
CA GLY A 18 -14.46 -3.70 25.12
C GLY A 18 -13.48 -2.83 25.91
N VAL A 19 -13.71 -2.44 27.18
CA VAL A 19 -14.14 -3.28 28.31
C VAL A 19 -14.65 -2.41 29.49
N THR A 20 -15.69 -2.90 30.18
CA THR A 20 -16.22 -2.55 31.53
C THR A 20 -16.76 -1.14 31.80
N ASP A 21 -18.08 -1.10 32.01
CA ASP A 21 -18.90 0.02 32.52
C ASP A 21 -18.24 0.85 33.65
N SER A 22 -17.76 2.05 33.32
CA SER A 22 -17.74 3.22 34.20
C SER A 22 -18.04 4.49 33.38
N GLU A 23 -19.18 5.14 33.66
CA GLU A 23 -19.66 6.37 33.01
C GLU A 23 -18.69 7.57 33.14
N ASP A 24 -17.69 7.49 34.01
CA ASP A 24 -16.69 8.53 34.24
C ASP A 24 -15.55 8.55 33.19
N ASP A 25 -15.33 7.46 32.43
CA ASP A 25 -14.26 7.36 31.42
C ASP A 25 -14.71 7.82 30.01
N GLU A 26 -16.02 7.84 29.76
CA GLU A 26 -16.61 8.22 28.46
C GLU A 26 -16.41 9.71 28.14
N GLU A 27 -16.49 10.59 29.13
CA GLU A 27 -16.27 12.03 28.95
C GLU A 27 -14.77 12.36 28.71
N GLU A 28 -13.84 11.59 29.30
CA GLU A 28 -12.39 11.79 29.10
C GLU A 28 -11.91 11.32 27.72
N GLU A 29 -12.51 10.26 27.15
CA GLU A 29 -12.16 9.74 25.81
C GLU A 29 -12.76 10.56 24.65
N GLU A 30 -13.98 11.08 24.78
CA GLU A 30 -14.55 12.05 23.81
C GLU A 30 -13.77 13.37 23.81
N GLU A 31 -13.35 13.83 24.99
CA GLU A 31 -12.50 15.01 25.11
C GLU A 31 -11.11 14.75 24.49
N ALA A 32 -10.53 13.56 24.66
CA ALA A 32 -9.27 13.16 24.02
C ALA A 32 -9.38 13.02 22.49
N ALA A 33 -10.49 12.47 21.97
CA ALA A 33 -10.77 12.37 20.54
C ALA A 33 -10.99 13.76 19.90
N GLY A 34 -11.65 14.67 20.61
CA GLY A 34 -11.79 16.07 20.22
C GLY A 34 -10.47 16.86 20.25
N LEU A 35 -9.55 16.51 21.17
CA LEU A 35 -8.22 17.12 21.30
C LEU A 35 -7.19 16.60 20.27
N MET A 36 -7.40 15.40 19.69
CA MET A 36 -6.50 14.82 18.67
C MET A 36 -6.71 15.39 17.26
N ALA A 37 -7.79 16.15 17.02
CA ALA A 37 -8.08 16.80 15.75
C ALA A 37 -7.15 18.00 15.42
N SER A 38 -6.11 18.25 16.22
CA SER A 38 -5.18 19.38 16.03
C SER A 38 -3.73 19.00 15.73
N ASN A 39 -3.48 17.91 15.00
CA ASN A 39 -2.21 17.77 14.31
C ASN A 39 -2.36 18.45 12.94
N GLY A 40 -1.92 19.71 12.86
CA GLY A 40 -1.91 20.47 11.61
C GLY A 40 -1.26 19.67 10.49
N ASP A 41 -1.81 19.79 9.27
CA ASP A 41 -1.47 18.98 8.10
C ASP A 41 0.04 18.83 7.90
N VAL A 42 0.61 17.75 8.45
CA VAL A 42 2.01 17.40 8.20
C VAL A 42 2.05 16.78 6.81
N VAL A 43 2.50 17.57 5.82
CA VAL A 43 2.74 17.07 4.47
C VAL A 43 4.01 16.20 4.52
N TYR A 44 3.81 14.88 4.49
CA TYR A 44 4.92 13.93 4.43
C TYR A 44 5.46 13.85 2.99
N ALA A 45 6.49 14.64 2.69
CA ALA A 45 7.22 14.54 1.44
C ALA A 45 8.24 13.39 1.51
N TRP A 46 8.24 12.49 0.51
CA TRP A 46 9.24 11.44 0.35
C TRP A 46 9.87 11.47 -1.05
N PRO A 47 11.20 11.36 -1.18
CA PRO A 47 12.19 11.39 -0.09
C PRO A 47 12.25 12.77 0.58
N ASP A 48 12.57 12.81 1.88
CA ASP A 48 12.73 14.06 2.63
C ASP A 48 14.03 14.75 2.21
N VAL A 49 13.93 15.62 1.20
CA VAL A 49 15.05 16.35 0.61
C VAL A 49 14.81 17.85 0.68
N SER A 50 15.90 18.63 0.63
CA SER A 50 15.76 20.09 0.63
C SER A 50 15.02 20.59 -0.62
N PRO A 51 14.34 21.74 -0.56
CA PRO A 51 13.61 22.30 -1.71
C PRO A 51 14.48 22.48 -2.96
N GLY A 52 15.78 22.75 -2.80
CA GLY A 52 16.72 22.85 -3.92
C GLY A 52 16.97 21.51 -4.61
N HIS A 53 17.04 20.41 -3.85
CA HIS A 53 17.15 19.07 -4.44
C HIS A 53 15.85 18.65 -5.13
N ALA A 54 14.70 18.91 -4.50
CA ALA A 54 13.39 18.65 -5.10
C ALA A 54 13.21 19.41 -6.43
N ALA A 55 13.60 20.69 -6.46
CA ALA A 55 13.56 21.49 -7.69
C ALA A 55 14.47 20.92 -8.78
N ARG A 56 15.66 20.40 -8.43
CA ARG A 56 16.54 19.75 -9.40
C ARG A 56 15.89 18.51 -10.01
N TYR A 57 15.26 17.66 -9.21
CA TYR A 57 14.55 16.48 -9.72
C TYR A 57 13.47 16.89 -10.72
N GLN A 58 12.67 17.90 -10.38
CA GLN A 58 11.63 18.40 -11.27
C GLN A 58 12.21 18.96 -12.58
N MET A 59 13.29 19.75 -12.49
CA MET A 59 13.96 20.28 -13.69
C MET A 59 14.49 19.19 -14.61
N GLU A 60 15.06 18.12 -14.06
CA GLU A 60 15.56 16.98 -14.83
C GLU A 60 14.41 16.24 -15.54
N VAL A 61 13.32 15.97 -14.82
CA VAL A 61 12.11 15.35 -15.39
C VAL A 61 11.51 16.23 -16.50
N ASP A 62 11.39 17.54 -16.26
CA ASP A 62 10.85 18.48 -17.24
C ASP A 62 11.73 18.59 -18.48
N GLN A 63 13.06 18.58 -18.31
CA GLN A 63 14.01 18.59 -19.40
C GLN A 63 13.86 17.33 -20.27
N ILE A 64 13.80 16.15 -19.65
CA ILE A 64 13.62 14.88 -20.36
C ILE A 64 12.26 14.87 -21.07
N ARG A 65 11.16 15.29 -20.42
CA ARG A 65 9.84 15.39 -21.04
C ARG A 65 9.80 16.33 -22.24
N ALA A 66 10.59 17.40 -22.24
CA ALA A 66 10.66 18.33 -23.36
C ALA A 66 11.45 17.79 -24.57
N THR A 67 12.36 16.84 -24.36
CA THR A 67 13.26 16.34 -25.41
C THR A 67 12.99 14.90 -25.84
N PHE A 68 12.31 14.11 -25.00
CA PHE A 68 12.05 12.70 -25.27
C PHE A 68 11.01 12.55 -26.37
N GLU A 69 11.41 11.92 -27.48
CA GLU A 69 10.51 11.56 -28.56
C GLU A 69 10.02 10.14 -28.31
N GLU A 70 8.72 9.97 -28.09
CA GLU A 70 8.14 8.63 -27.99
C GLU A 70 8.28 7.92 -29.34
N ASP A 71 8.88 6.73 -29.35
CA ASP A 71 8.83 5.83 -30.51
C ASP A 71 7.40 5.26 -30.64
N ILE A 72 6.51 6.01 -31.29
CA ILE A 72 5.13 5.58 -31.61
C ILE A 72 5.14 4.61 -32.82
N GLU A 73 6.01 3.60 -32.83
CA GLU A 73 6.01 2.57 -33.89
C GLU A 73 5.11 1.36 -33.58
N GLY A 74 4.35 1.41 -32.48
CA GLY A 74 3.39 0.37 -32.08
C GLY A 74 1.98 0.56 -32.65
N GLN A 75 1.23 -0.53 -32.79
CA GLN A 75 -0.22 -0.47 -33.01
C GLN A 75 -0.87 0.34 -31.88
N ILE A 76 -1.57 1.43 -32.23
CA ILE A 76 -2.40 2.17 -31.28
C ILE A 76 -3.50 1.21 -30.83
N ASP A 77 -3.39 0.71 -29.61
CA ASP A 77 -4.45 -0.06 -29.00
C ASP A 77 -5.57 0.92 -28.61
N GLU A 78 -6.61 1.00 -29.44
CA GLU A 78 -7.79 1.83 -29.21
C GLU A 78 -8.46 1.53 -27.86
N THR A 79 -8.26 0.33 -27.29
CA THR A 79 -8.80 -0.03 -25.97
C THR A 79 -8.01 0.58 -24.80
N MET A 80 -6.82 1.13 -25.06
CA MET A 80 -6.01 1.83 -24.05
C MET A 80 -6.43 3.29 -23.86
N VAL A 81 -7.34 3.80 -24.72
CA VAL A 81 -7.96 5.13 -24.64
C VAL A 81 -6.93 6.23 -24.35
N SER A 82 -5.87 6.25 -25.16
CA SER A 82 -4.67 7.08 -24.93
C SER A 82 -4.96 8.57 -24.80
N GLU A 83 -6.04 9.05 -25.43
CA GLU A 83 -6.49 10.45 -25.35
C GLU A 83 -6.85 10.93 -23.95
N TYR A 84 -7.29 10.05 -23.03
CA TYR A 84 -7.56 10.41 -21.64
C TYR A 84 -6.42 10.04 -20.69
N SER A 85 -5.32 9.47 -21.21
CA SER A 85 -4.28 8.92 -20.35
C SER A 85 -3.63 10.00 -19.48
N GLU A 86 -3.37 11.18 -20.03
CA GLU A 86 -2.81 12.32 -19.28
C GLU A 86 -3.78 12.77 -18.19
N ASP A 87 -5.03 13.09 -18.55
CA ASP A 87 -6.09 13.50 -17.62
C ASP A 87 -6.32 12.48 -16.48
N ILE A 88 -6.33 11.18 -16.81
CA ILE A 88 -6.50 10.11 -15.82
C ILE A 88 -5.33 10.10 -14.84
N PHE A 89 -4.09 10.14 -15.33
CA PHE A 89 -2.92 10.09 -14.45
C PHE A 89 -2.73 11.39 -13.66
N GLU A 90 -3.14 12.54 -14.18
CA GLU A 90 -3.19 13.80 -13.45
C GLU A 90 -4.19 13.69 -12.28
N TYR A 91 -5.43 13.29 -12.56
CA TYR A 91 -6.45 13.08 -11.53
C TYR A 91 -6.03 12.03 -10.49
N MET A 92 -5.46 10.91 -10.93
CA MET A 92 -4.92 9.90 -10.01
C MET A 92 -3.80 10.44 -9.12
N SER A 93 -2.99 11.38 -9.62
CA SER A 93 -1.90 12.00 -8.84
C SER A 93 -2.45 12.98 -7.79
N GLU A 94 -3.56 13.65 -8.06
CA GLU A 94 -4.27 14.44 -7.05
C GLU A 94 -4.90 13.53 -5.98
N LEU A 95 -5.54 12.43 -6.42
CA LEU A 95 -6.17 11.48 -5.52
C LEU A 95 -5.17 10.80 -4.59
N GLU A 96 -4.00 10.38 -5.10
CA GLU A 96 -3.02 9.62 -4.32
C GLU A 96 -2.51 10.39 -3.10
N GLU A 97 -2.60 11.72 -3.09
CA GLU A 97 -2.23 12.58 -1.96
C GLU A 97 -3.33 12.63 -0.88
N ASP A 98 -4.62 12.69 -1.28
CA ASP A 98 -5.78 12.76 -0.35
C ASP A 98 -6.03 11.46 0.43
N ILE A 99 -5.51 10.34 -0.07
CA ILE A 99 -5.79 8.98 0.43
C ILE A 99 -4.62 8.32 1.14
N MET A 100 -3.60 9.09 1.52
CA MET A 100 -2.48 8.59 2.32
C MET A 100 -2.86 8.45 3.80
N PRO A 101 -2.53 7.32 4.46
CA PRO A 101 -2.65 7.21 5.91
C PRO A 101 -1.59 8.08 6.61
N ASN A 102 -1.81 8.41 7.89
CA ASN A 102 -0.77 9.05 8.69
C ASN A 102 0.36 8.04 8.97
N PRO A 103 1.57 8.20 8.44
CA PRO A 103 2.65 7.23 8.63
C PRO A 103 3.07 7.02 10.09
N ASP A 104 2.73 7.95 10.98
CA ASP A 104 3.07 7.90 12.40
C ASP A 104 1.87 7.53 13.29
N TYR A 105 0.77 7.03 12.73
CA TYR A 105 -0.43 6.66 13.50
C TYR A 105 -0.16 5.65 14.61
N MET A 106 0.90 4.85 14.50
CA MET A 106 1.23 3.87 15.55
C MET A 106 1.61 4.54 16.88
N SER A 107 1.96 5.83 16.87
CA SER A 107 2.23 6.59 18.10
C SER A 107 0.99 6.77 19.00
N SER A 108 -0.22 6.73 18.45
CA SER A 108 -1.47 6.79 19.22
C SER A 108 -2.00 5.40 19.61
N GLN A 109 -1.45 4.33 19.05
CA GLN A 109 -1.90 2.97 19.33
C GLN A 109 -1.30 2.45 20.64
N GLY A 110 -2.15 2.07 21.60
CA GLY A 110 -1.70 1.56 22.90
C GLY A 110 -1.29 0.08 22.88
N GLU A 111 -2.07 -0.77 22.22
CA GLU A 111 -1.85 -2.23 22.21
C GLU A 111 -1.24 -2.78 20.91
N VAL A 112 -1.37 -2.03 19.81
CA VAL A 112 -0.94 -2.46 18.48
C VAL A 112 0.43 -1.87 18.17
N ASN A 113 1.29 -2.65 17.52
CA ASN A 113 2.59 -2.21 17.03
C ASN A 113 2.80 -2.60 15.56
N TRP A 114 3.89 -2.11 14.96
CA TRP A 114 4.22 -2.37 13.56
C TRP A 114 4.38 -3.86 13.21
N GLY A 115 4.89 -4.68 14.14
CA GLY A 115 5.00 -6.13 13.93
C GLY A 115 3.63 -6.83 13.87
N MET A 116 2.68 -6.37 14.69
CA MET A 116 1.29 -6.85 14.66
C MET A 116 0.59 -6.42 13.38
N ARG A 117 0.80 -5.19 12.90
CA ARG A 117 0.34 -4.74 11.58
C ARG A 117 0.91 -5.62 10.46
N GLN A 118 2.22 -5.89 10.46
CA GLN A 118 2.83 -6.77 9.45
C GLN A 118 2.20 -8.17 9.47
N THR A 119 1.93 -8.71 10.67
CA THR A 119 1.26 -10.01 10.82
C THR A 119 -0.15 -9.99 10.26
N LEU A 120 -0.91 -8.92 10.49
CA LEU A 120 -2.24 -8.73 9.91
C LEU A 120 -2.18 -8.67 8.38
N VAL A 121 -1.27 -7.87 7.81
CA VAL A 121 -1.14 -7.71 6.36
C VAL A 121 -0.69 -9.01 5.69
N ASP A 122 0.23 -9.77 6.29
CA ASP A 122 0.61 -11.09 5.81
C ASP A 122 -0.60 -12.05 5.78
N TRP A 123 -1.43 -12.03 6.83
CA TRP A 123 -2.68 -12.79 6.86
C TRP A 123 -3.69 -12.31 5.79
N ILE A 124 -3.84 -11.00 5.57
CA ILE A 124 -4.68 -10.45 4.49
C ILE A 124 -4.22 -10.97 3.12
N GLN A 125 -2.90 -11.02 2.86
CA GLN A 125 -2.35 -11.59 1.62
C GLN A 125 -2.68 -13.09 1.47
N GLN A 126 -2.71 -13.84 2.58
CA GLN A 126 -3.13 -15.24 2.59
C GLN A 126 -4.58 -15.41 2.16
N VAL A 127 -5.47 -14.61 2.73
CA VAL A 127 -6.90 -14.64 2.41
C VAL A 127 -7.14 -14.20 0.97
N HIS A 128 -6.51 -13.10 0.55
CA HIS A 128 -6.57 -12.57 -0.82
C HIS A 128 -6.26 -13.65 -1.87
N LEU A 129 -5.14 -14.37 -1.69
CA LEU A 129 -4.75 -15.41 -2.64
C LEU A 129 -5.67 -16.62 -2.59
N ARG A 130 -6.15 -17.00 -1.41
CA ARG A 130 -7.05 -18.16 -1.22
C ARG A 130 -8.38 -17.98 -1.96
N TYR A 131 -8.89 -16.76 -2.00
CA TYR A 131 -10.15 -16.43 -2.67
C TYR A 131 -9.95 -15.95 -4.11
N HIS A 132 -8.71 -15.93 -4.60
CA HIS A 132 -8.37 -15.54 -5.97
C HIS A 132 -8.87 -14.15 -6.35
N MET A 133 -8.86 -13.23 -5.38
CA MET A 133 -9.26 -11.84 -5.55
C MET A 133 -8.30 -11.10 -6.48
N LEU A 134 -8.79 -10.03 -7.11
CA LEU A 134 -8.00 -9.08 -7.89
C LEU A 134 -6.94 -8.42 -7.00
N PRO A 135 -5.72 -8.18 -7.49
CA PRO A 135 -4.70 -7.48 -6.72
C PRO A 135 -5.15 -6.10 -6.19
N GLU A 136 -5.98 -5.40 -6.96
CA GLU A 136 -6.59 -4.12 -6.61
C GLU A 136 -7.34 -4.22 -5.27
N THR A 137 -8.08 -5.31 -5.03
CA THR A 137 -8.76 -5.61 -3.76
C THR A 137 -7.80 -5.65 -2.57
N LEU A 138 -6.61 -6.24 -2.72
CA LEU A 138 -5.58 -6.29 -1.68
C LEU A 138 -5.09 -4.89 -1.32
N TRP A 139 -4.77 -4.09 -2.35
CA TRP A 139 -4.25 -2.74 -2.18
C TRP A 139 -5.27 -1.83 -1.47
N ILE A 140 -6.53 -1.87 -1.90
CA ILE A 140 -7.62 -1.12 -1.27
C ILE A 140 -7.81 -1.57 0.18
N ALA A 141 -7.83 -2.88 0.45
CA ALA A 141 -8.02 -3.40 1.80
C ALA A 141 -6.95 -2.92 2.78
N VAL A 142 -5.67 -2.98 2.40
CA VAL A 142 -4.57 -2.52 3.28
C VAL A 142 -4.63 -1.00 3.49
N ASN A 143 -4.93 -0.22 2.45
CA ASN A 143 -5.12 1.22 2.61
C ASN A 143 -6.27 1.57 3.58
N ILE A 144 -7.40 0.85 3.50
CA ILE A 144 -8.51 1.01 4.43
C ILE A 144 -8.06 0.72 5.87
N VAL A 145 -7.29 -0.35 6.10
CA VAL A 145 -6.73 -0.68 7.42
C VAL A 145 -5.90 0.48 7.96
N ASP A 146 -4.95 0.99 7.19
CA ASP A 146 -4.03 2.03 7.65
C ASP A 146 -4.73 3.38 7.89
N ARG A 147 -5.67 3.77 7.03
CA ARG A 147 -6.48 4.98 7.21
C ARG A 147 -7.45 4.85 8.38
N PHE A 148 -7.99 3.66 8.63
CA PHE A 148 -8.80 3.43 9.81
C PHE A 148 -7.99 3.56 11.09
N LEU A 149 -6.81 2.93 11.16
CA LEU A 149 -5.89 3.01 12.30
C LEU A 149 -5.28 4.40 12.51
N THR A 150 -5.33 5.26 11.48
CA THR A 150 -4.99 6.68 11.59
C THR A 150 -5.94 7.44 12.51
N HIS A 151 -7.24 7.10 12.48
CA HIS A 151 -8.29 7.85 13.19
C HIS A 151 -8.88 7.12 14.39
N ARG A 152 -8.55 5.84 14.58
CA ARG A 152 -9.12 5.00 15.64
C ARG A 152 -8.04 4.19 16.34
N VAL A 153 -8.04 4.29 17.66
CA VAL A 153 -7.27 3.37 18.53
C VAL A 153 -8.00 2.04 18.55
N VAL A 154 -7.26 0.94 18.36
CA VAL A 154 -7.83 -0.40 18.25
C VAL A 154 -7.12 -1.34 19.21
N SER A 155 -7.88 -2.13 19.96
CA SER A 155 -7.32 -3.19 20.80
C SER A 155 -6.81 -4.34 19.94
N LEU A 156 -5.80 -5.06 20.44
CA LEU A 156 -5.19 -6.17 19.71
C LEU A 156 -6.21 -7.24 19.30
N VAL A 157 -7.21 -7.49 20.16
CA VAL A 157 -8.27 -8.50 19.94
C VAL A 157 -9.17 -8.14 18.75
N LYS A 158 -9.33 -6.85 18.45
CA LYS A 158 -10.18 -6.34 17.35
C LYS A 158 -9.39 -6.07 16.06
N LEU A 159 -8.05 -6.15 16.09
CA LEU A 159 -7.22 -5.87 14.91
C LEU A 159 -7.53 -6.79 13.72
N GLN A 160 -7.75 -8.09 13.93
CA GLN A 160 -8.13 -9.00 12.84
C GLN A 160 -9.55 -8.69 12.32
N LEU A 161 -10.47 -8.23 13.18
CA LEU A 161 -11.80 -7.78 12.75
C LEU A 161 -11.72 -6.57 11.82
N VAL A 162 -10.82 -5.62 12.09
CA VAL A 162 -10.54 -4.49 11.17
C VAL A 162 -10.06 -5.02 9.82
N GLY A 163 -9.09 -5.93 9.81
CA GLY A 163 -8.55 -6.50 8.56
C GLY A 163 -9.60 -7.25 7.72
N VAL A 164 -10.40 -8.11 8.33
CA VAL A 164 -11.45 -8.85 7.60
C VAL A 164 -12.55 -7.92 7.08
N THR A 165 -12.90 -6.89 7.86
CA THR A 165 -13.88 -5.88 7.46
C THR A 165 -13.36 -5.03 6.29
N ALA A 166 -12.11 -4.61 6.33
CA ALA A 166 -11.48 -3.87 5.25
C ALA A 166 -11.44 -4.70 3.96
N MET A 167 -11.14 -6.00 4.05
CA MET A 167 -11.22 -6.90 2.90
C MET A 167 -12.64 -7.06 2.36
N LEU A 168 -13.66 -7.14 3.23
CA LEU A 168 -15.06 -7.20 2.81
C LEU A 168 -15.44 -5.95 2.01
N ILE A 169 -15.10 -4.75 2.52
CA ILE A 169 -15.37 -3.47 1.86
C ILE A 169 -14.67 -3.41 0.50
N ALA A 170 -13.36 -3.70 0.47
CA ALA A 170 -12.58 -3.72 -0.76
C ALA A 170 -13.15 -4.71 -1.79
N SER A 171 -13.55 -5.91 -1.34
CA SER A 171 -14.13 -6.93 -2.23
C SER A 171 -15.46 -6.49 -2.81
N LYS A 172 -16.33 -5.86 -2.00
CA LYS A 172 -17.61 -5.30 -2.49
C LYS A 172 -17.41 -4.20 -3.52
N TYR A 173 -16.29 -3.47 -3.43
CA TYR A 173 -15.98 -2.37 -4.33
C TYR A 173 -15.38 -2.87 -5.66
N GLU A 174 -14.42 -3.80 -5.60
CA GLU A 174 -13.58 -4.15 -6.75
C GLU A 174 -13.98 -5.46 -7.43
N GLU A 175 -14.52 -6.43 -6.69
CA GLU A 175 -14.84 -7.75 -7.25
C GLU A 175 -16.19 -7.75 -7.96
N ILE A 176 -16.26 -8.42 -9.12
CA ILE A 176 -17.54 -8.67 -9.81
C ILE A 176 -18.48 -9.48 -8.89
N LEU A 177 -17.93 -10.45 -8.17
CA LEU A 177 -18.64 -11.31 -7.23
C LEU A 177 -17.90 -11.32 -5.90
N ALA A 178 -18.20 -10.34 -5.05
CA ALA A 178 -17.65 -10.27 -3.70
C ALA A 178 -18.12 -11.47 -2.85
N PRO A 179 -17.23 -12.08 -2.03
CA PRO A 179 -17.64 -13.10 -1.07
C PRO A 179 -18.67 -12.57 -0.09
N SER A 180 -19.54 -13.46 0.37
CA SER A 180 -20.56 -13.15 1.38
C SER A 180 -19.93 -12.85 2.74
N VAL A 181 -20.66 -12.14 3.60
CA VAL A 181 -20.22 -11.89 4.99
C VAL A 181 -19.98 -13.19 5.76
N ASP A 182 -20.76 -14.23 5.47
CA ASP A 182 -20.62 -15.54 6.12
C ASP A 182 -19.32 -16.25 5.68
N GLU A 183 -18.89 -16.05 4.43
CA GLU A 183 -17.57 -16.51 3.98
C GLU A 183 -16.44 -15.78 4.70
N PHE A 184 -16.55 -14.46 4.90
CA PHE A 184 -15.57 -13.70 5.68
C PHE A 184 -15.53 -14.10 7.17
N SER A 185 -16.68 -14.40 7.78
CA SER A 185 -16.73 -14.99 9.13
C SER A 185 -16.03 -16.37 9.16
N TYR A 186 -16.25 -17.20 8.15
CA TYR A 186 -15.58 -18.49 8.04
C TYR A 186 -14.05 -18.36 7.90
N MET A 187 -13.56 -17.35 7.17
CA MET A 187 -12.12 -17.09 7.00
C MET A 187 -11.39 -16.80 8.31
N THR A 188 -12.08 -16.21 9.29
CA THR A 188 -11.53 -15.93 10.63
C THR A 188 -11.72 -17.12 11.58
N GLY A 189 -12.08 -18.31 11.08
CA GLY A 189 -12.37 -19.48 11.89
C GLY A 189 -13.67 -19.35 12.68
N ASN A 190 -14.62 -18.54 12.21
CA ASN A 190 -15.83 -18.12 12.93
C ASN A 190 -15.50 -17.38 14.24
N GLY A 191 -14.37 -16.68 14.28
CA GLY A 191 -13.97 -15.86 15.43
C GLY A 191 -14.83 -14.60 15.61
N TYR A 192 -15.55 -14.20 14.56
CA TYR A 192 -16.44 -13.04 14.57
C TYR A 192 -17.79 -13.39 13.95
N THR A 193 -18.85 -12.89 14.57
CA THR A 193 -20.23 -13.02 14.09
C THR A 193 -20.48 -12.15 12.87
N ARG A 194 -21.53 -12.47 12.12
CA ARG A 194 -21.98 -11.67 10.98
C ARG A 194 -22.31 -10.23 11.40
N GLU A 195 -22.95 -10.10 12.56
CA GLU A 195 -23.38 -8.83 13.14
C GLU A 195 -22.17 -7.96 13.50
N GLU A 196 -21.12 -8.55 14.07
CA GLU A 196 -19.85 -7.86 14.33
C GLU A 196 -19.22 -7.36 13.03
N ILE A 197 -19.10 -8.20 12.00
CA ILE A 197 -18.50 -7.77 10.73
C ILE A 197 -19.31 -6.63 10.09
N LEU A 198 -20.64 -6.72 10.09
CA LEU A 198 -21.51 -5.67 9.55
C LEU A 198 -21.48 -4.37 10.37
N LYS A 199 -21.32 -4.46 11.69
CA LYS A 199 -21.12 -3.28 12.54
C LYS A 199 -19.76 -2.64 12.26
N GLY A 200 -18.71 -3.45 12.16
CA GLY A 200 -17.37 -2.99 11.77
C GLY A 200 -17.38 -2.29 10.42
N GLU A 201 -18.10 -2.83 9.44
CA GLU A 201 -18.21 -2.23 8.10
C GLU A 201 -18.76 -0.80 8.17
N ARG A 202 -19.82 -0.56 8.96
CA ARG A 202 -20.38 0.78 9.13
C ARG A 202 -19.36 1.75 9.74
N ILE A 203 -18.71 1.33 10.82
CA ILE A 203 -17.74 2.15 11.55
C ILE A 203 -16.53 2.48 10.66
N VAL A 204 -16.00 1.51 9.94
CA VAL A 204 -14.87 1.71 9.02
C VAL A 204 -15.27 2.69 7.92
N LEU A 205 -16.40 2.48 7.25
CA LEU A 205 -16.88 3.36 6.18
C LEU A 205 -17.12 4.80 6.64
N GLN A 206 -17.74 4.98 7.81
CA GLN A 206 -17.93 6.31 8.41
C GLN A 206 -16.60 6.98 8.74
N THR A 207 -15.65 6.24 9.31
CA THR A 207 -14.33 6.75 9.70
C THR A 207 -13.50 7.21 8.50
N ILE A 208 -13.59 6.50 7.36
CA ILE A 208 -12.86 6.89 6.13
C ILE A 208 -13.70 7.78 5.20
N GLU A 209 -14.83 8.30 5.69
CA GLU A 209 -15.77 9.17 4.96
C GLU A 209 -16.24 8.58 3.63
N PHE A 210 -16.41 7.25 3.57
CA PHE A 210 -16.78 6.50 2.36
C PHE A 210 -15.82 6.70 1.16
N LYS A 211 -14.62 7.26 1.36
CA LYS A 211 -13.59 7.43 0.33
C LYS A 211 -12.88 6.11 0.04
N VAL A 212 -13.57 5.10 -0.51
CA VAL A 212 -13.00 3.79 -0.87
C VAL A 212 -12.36 3.82 -2.26
N SER A 213 -13.11 4.33 -3.25
CA SER A 213 -12.75 4.37 -4.68
C SER A 213 -11.55 5.23 -5.03
N HIS A 214 -11.14 6.11 -4.12
CA HIS A 214 -10.14 7.13 -4.38
C HIS A 214 -8.73 6.53 -4.34
N TYR A 215 -8.57 5.33 -3.75
CA TYR A 215 -7.27 4.66 -3.71
C TYR A 215 -6.88 4.08 -5.05
N CYS A 216 -5.78 4.60 -5.58
CA CYS A 216 -5.18 4.13 -6.82
C CYS A 216 -4.01 3.19 -6.50
N SER A 217 -4.05 1.96 -7.02
CA SER A 217 -2.98 0.98 -6.81
C SER A 217 -1.70 1.36 -7.57
N PRO A 218 -0.49 1.10 -7.02
CA PRO A 218 0.77 1.22 -7.75
C PRO A 218 0.79 0.50 -9.11
N TYR A 219 -0.07 -0.51 -9.31
CA TYR A 219 -0.12 -1.27 -10.57
C TYR A 219 -0.56 -0.43 -11.78
N SER A 220 -1.35 0.63 -11.58
CA SER A 220 -1.74 1.54 -12.66
C SER A 220 -0.55 2.34 -13.17
N TRP A 221 0.26 2.92 -12.27
CA TRP A 221 1.50 3.59 -12.66
C TRP A 221 2.56 2.62 -13.18
N MET A 222 2.67 1.42 -12.61
CA MET A 222 3.57 0.39 -13.13
C MET A 222 3.26 0.06 -14.60
N ARG A 223 1.98 0.01 -14.98
CA ARG A 223 1.56 -0.19 -16.38
C ARG A 223 2.04 0.95 -17.28
N LYS A 224 1.97 2.20 -16.82
CA LYS A 224 2.51 3.37 -17.53
C LYS A 224 4.04 3.28 -17.68
N ILE A 225 4.75 2.99 -16.59
CA ILE A 225 6.22 2.88 -16.55
C ILE A 225 6.71 1.74 -17.46
N SER A 226 5.94 0.65 -17.57
CA SER A 226 6.27 -0.50 -18.42
C SER A 226 6.37 -0.15 -19.92
N LYS A 227 5.89 1.02 -20.36
CA LYS A 227 6.13 1.49 -21.73
C LYS A 227 7.61 1.74 -22.02
N ALA A 228 8.42 2.04 -20.99
CA ALA A 228 9.83 2.34 -21.13
C ALA A 228 10.70 1.14 -21.57
N ASP A 229 10.23 -0.09 -21.34
CA ASP A 229 10.93 -1.33 -21.72
C ASP A 229 10.06 -2.28 -22.55
N ASP A 230 9.07 -1.75 -23.26
CA ASP A 230 8.13 -2.52 -24.09
C ASP A 230 7.47 -3.68 -23.32
N TYR A 231 7.06 -3.38 -22.08
CA TYR A 231 6.33 -4.28 -21.20
C TYR A 231 7.06 -5.58 -20.85
N ASP A 232 8.38 -5.50 -20.62
CA ASP A 232 9.20 -6.67 -20.29
C ASP A 232 8.59 -7.49 -19.13
N ILE A 233 8.34 -8.76 -19.42
CA ILE A 233 7.58 -9.64 -18.52
C ILE A 233 8.37 -9.95 -17.25
N GLN A 234 9.70 -10.06 -17.34
CA GLN A 234 10.56 -10.35 -16.19
C GLN A 234 10.57 -9.19 -15.21
N THR A 235 10.84 -7.98 -15.73
CA THR A 235 10.84 -6.73 -14.97
C THR A 235 9.48 -6.50 -14.29
N ARG A 236 8.38 -6.65 -15.03
CA ARG A 236 7.03 -6.48 -14.46
C ARG A 236 6.69 -7.51 -13.40
N THR A 237 7.08 -8.77 -13.59
CA THR A 237 6.77 -9.82 -12.60
C THR A 237 7.55 -9.60 -11.31
N LEU A 238 8.82 -9.25 -11.42
CA LEU A 238 9.68 -8.95 -10.28
C LEU A 238 9.25 -7.66 -9.58
N SER A 239 8.91 -6.62 -10.34
CA SER A 239 8.39 -5.35 -9.81
C SER A 239 7.09 -5.54 -9.03
N LYS A 240 6.15 -6.38 -9.51
CA LYS A 240 4.93 -6.72 -8.75
C LYS A 240 5.25 -7.35 -7.40
N PHE A 241 6.21 -8.27 -7.34
CA PHE A 241 6.67 -8.84 -6.07
C PHE A 241 7.24 -7.75 -5.15
N LEU A 242 8.14 -6.92 -5.67
CA LEU A 242 8.82 -5.86 -4.90
C LEU A 242 7.84 -4.80 -4.38
N THR A 243 6.89 -4.36 -5.20
CA THR A 243 5.84 -3.44 -4.76
C THR A 243 4.94 -4.06 -3.71
N GLU A 244 4.52 -5.33 -3.81
CA GLU A 244 3.69 -5.94 -2.76
C GLU A 244 4.45 -6.15 -1.43
N ILE A 245 5.79 -6.16 -1.42
CA ILE A 245 6.57 -6.14 -0.15
C ILE A 245 6.31 -4.84 0.62
N THR A 246 6.09 -3.72 -0.06
CA THR A 246 5.91 -2.42 0.60
C THR A 246 4.65 -2.37 1.46
N LEU A 247 3.66 -3.23 1.19
CA LEU A 247 2.48 -3.40 2.04
C LEU A 247 2.84 -3.88 3.46
N LEU A 248 3.89 -4.69 3.58
CA LEU A 248 4.31 -5.33 4.83
C LEU A 248 5.18 -4.42 5.71
N ASP A 249 5.87 -3.46 5.10
CA ASP A 249 6.83 -2.60 5.77
C ASP A 249 6.28 -1.18 5.94
N HIS A 250 6.06 -0.80 7.20
CA HIS A 250 5.46 0.47 7.56
C HIS A 250 6.28 1.70 7.12
N ARG A 251 7.57 1.55 6.84
CA ARG A 251 8.42 2.64 6.34
C ARG A 251 7.91 3.19 5.00
N PHE A 252 7.20 2.37 4.23
CA PHE A 252 6.59 2.77 2.95
C PHE A 252 5.24 3.49 3.07
N LEU A 253 4.66 3.61 4.26
CA LEU A 253 3.39 4.36 4.45
C LEU A 253 3.51 5.84 4.06
N ARG A 254 4.73 6.38 4.05
CA ARG A 254 5.08 7.76 3.66
C ARG A 254 5.19 7.94 2.15
N VAL A 255 5.19 6.85 1.39
CA VAL A 255 5.56 6.84 -0.02
C VAL A 255 4.31 6.67 -0.84
N LYS A 256 4.01 7.66 -1.68
CA LYS A 256 2.80 7.63 -2.50
C LYS A 256 2.82 6.50 -3.55
N PRO A 257 1.66 5.95 -3.91
CA PRO A 257 1.53 4.82 -4.85
C PRO A 257 2.31 4.92 -6.16
N SER A 258 2.36 6.10 -6.79
CA SER A 258 3.13 6.33 -8.02
C SER A 258 4.63 6.13 -7.81
N LEU A 259 5.16 6.57 -6.67
CA LEU A 259 6.57 6.40 -6.30
C LEU A 259 6.87 4.95 -5.88
N ILE A 260 5.93 4.28 -5.20
CA ILE A 260 6.03 2.82 -4.93
C ILE A 260 6.20 2.04 -6.25
N ALA A 261 5.40 2.38 -7.27
CA ALA A 261 5.49 1.74 -8.58
C ALA A 261 6.87 1.95 -9.23
N ALA A 262 7.41 3.16 -9.16
CA ALA A 262 8.72 3.49 -9.68
C ALA A 262 9.85 2.78 -8.91
N ILE A 263 9.81 2.77 -7.57
CA ILE A 263 10.78 2.06 -6.72
C ILE A 263 10.81 0.56 -7.03
N GLY A 264 9.64 -0.06 -7.20
CA GLY A 264 9.54 -1.48 -7.55
C GLY A 264 10.11 -1.78 -8.95
N MET A 265 9.80 -0.95 -9.95
CA MET A 265 10.35 -1.08 -11.30
C MET A 265 11.86 -0.87 -11.32
N TYR A 266 12.35 0.17 -10.65
CA TYR A 266 13.77 0.48 -10.54
C TYR A 266 14.54 -0.67 -9.91
N THR A 267 14.05 -1.16 -8.76
CA THR A 267 14.70 -2.28 -8.06
C THR A 267 14.69 -3.55 -8.89
N ALA A 268 13.60 -3.85 -9.60
CA ALA A 268 13.55 -4.98 -10.53
C ALA A 268 14.60 -4.85 -11.66
N ARG A 269 14.77 -3.66 -12.22
CA ARG A 269 15.76 -3.40 -13.26
C ARG A 269 17.19 -3.54 -12.75
N GLN A 270 17.49 -2.96 -11.59
CA GLN A 270 18.81 -3.12 -10.95
C GLN A 270 19.13 -4.61 -10.75
N MET A 271 18.15 -5.41 -10.30
CA MET A 271 18.32 -6.85 -10.16
C MET A 271 18.64 -7.55 -11.48
N LEU A 272 17.93 -7.17 -12.55
CA LEU A 272 18.06 -7.74 -13.89
C LEU A 272 19.21 -7.15 -14.72
N GLY A 273 20.00 -6.22 -14.15
CA GLY A 273 21.13 -5.58 -14.83
C GLY A 273 20.75 -4.46 -15.81
N GLY A 274 19.55 -3.89 -15.67
CA GLY A 274 19.07 -2.73 -16.43
C GLY A 274 19.38 -1.39 -15.73
N ASP A 275 19.27 -0.31 -16.49
CA ASP A 275 19.46 1.08 -16.06
C ASP A 275 18.14 1.84 -15.83
N TRP A 276 18.18 3.01 -15.21
CA TRP A 276 17.02 3.93 -15.13
C TRP A 276 17.19 5.10 -16.11
N ASN A 277 17.03 4.80 -17.40
CA ASN A 277 17.26 5.76 -18.49
C ASN A 277 16.12 6.78 -18.67
N ASP A 278 16.31 7.70 -19.63
CA ASP A 278 15.38 8.79 -19.96
C ASP A 278 13.94 8.31 -20.19
N ALA A 279 13.71 7.14 -20.80
CA ALA A 279 12.37 6.60 -21.01
C ALA A 279 11.68 6.28 -19.67
N PHE A 280 12.41 5.72 -18.71
CA PHE A 280 11.89 5.45 -17.38
C PHE A 280 11.59 6.74 -16.62
N VAL A 281 12.47 7.75 -16.71
CA VAL A 281 12.22 9.06 -16.09
C VAL A 281 11.00 9.73 -16.71
N PHE A 282 10.86 9.67 -18.04
CA PHE A 282 9.72 10.20 -18.79
C PHE A 282 8.39 9.59 -18.32
N TYR A 283 8.26 8.27 -18.35
CA TYR A 283 7.00 7.59 -18.03
C TYR A 283 6.67 7.57 -16.53
N SER A 284 7.68 7.51 -15.66
CA SER A 284 7.48 7.50 -14.21
C SER A 284 7.30 8.89 -13.60
N GLY A 285 7.98 9.90 -14.15
CA GLY A 285 8.12 11.21 -13.53
C GLY A 285 9.12 11.26 -12.37
N TYR A 286 9.98 10.25 -12.23
CA TYR A 286 10.98 10.17 -11.15
C TYR A 286 12.39 9.93 -11.69
N THR A 287 13.34 10.69 -11.15
CA THR A 287 14.78 10.51 -11.36
C THR A 287 15.29 9.30 -10.58
N GLU A 288 16.42 8.72 -11.01
CA GLU A 288 17.03 7.58 -10.31
C GLU A 288 17.32 7.89 -8.84
N GLU A 289 17.84 9.07 -8.55
CA GLU A 289 18.24 9.49 -7.20
C GLU A 289 17.08 9.51 -6.21
N GLN A 290 15.86 9.82 -6.68
CA GLN A 290 14.65 9.76 -5.85
C GLN A 290 14.27 8.33 -5.43
N LEU A 291 14.69 7.32 -6.20
CA LEU A 291 14.30 5.93 -6.03
C LEU A 291 15.27 5.16 -5.12
N ILE A 292 16.53 5.61 -5.03
CA ILE A 292 17.59 4.97 -4.23
C ILE A 292 17.18 4.75 -2.76
N PRO A 293 16.56 5.71 -2.04
CA PRO A 293 16.14 5.48 -0.65
C PRO A 293 15.16 4.32 -0.52
N GLY A 294 14.14 4.27 -1.39
CA GLY A 294 13.14 3.20 -1.40
C GLY A 294 13.71 1.85 -1.83
N HIS A 295 14.65 1.87 -2.80
CA HIS A 295 15.41 0.70 -3.20
C HIS A 295 16.16 0.09 -2.02
N ASN A 296 16.91 0.90 -1.28
CA ASN A 296 17.66 0.42 -0.11
C ASN A 296 16.73 -0.17 0.96
N LEU A 297 15.57 0.45 1.23
CA LEU A 297 14.58 -0.09 2.15
C LEU A 297 14.05 -1.47 1.72
N LEU A 298 13.84 -1.69 0.41
CA LEU A 298 13.47 -3.01 -0.11
C LEU A 298 14.58 -4.05 0.10
N ILE A 299 15.84 -3.68 -0.13
CA ILE A 299 16.98 -4.58 0.09
C ILE A 299 17.12 -4.94 1.56
N ASP A 300 16.99 -3.95 2.45
CA ASP A 300 16.93 -4.18 3.90
C ASP A 300 15.81 -5.16 4.25
N LYS A 301 14.60 -4.95 3.71
CA LYS A 301 13.45 -5.81 4.00
C LYS A 301 13.64 -7.25 3.51
N LEU A 302 14.18 -7.43 2.31
CA LEU A 302 14.46 -8.75 1.72
C LEU A 302 15.52 -9.55 2.50
N THR A 303 16.37 -8.87 3.27
CA THR A 303 17.47 -9.46 4.02
C THR A 303 17.15 -9.66 5.50
N GLU A 304 15.96 -9.25 5.95
CA GLU A 304 15.48 -9.49 7.30
C GLU A 304 15.43 -11.00 7.64
N PRO A 305 15.74 -11.37 8.90
CA PRO A 305 15.53 -12.73 9.38
C PRO A 305 14.08 -13.18 9.18
N ASN A 306 13.91 -14.42 8.70
CA ASN A 306 12.59 -15.02 8.46
C ASN A 306 11.73 -14.33 7.37
N PHE A 307 12.26 -13.41 6.56
CA PHE A 307 11.53 -12.83 5.44
C PHE A 307 10.93 -13.90 4.50
N GLU A 308 11.68 -14.99 4.27
CA GLU A 308 11.23 -16.14 3.46
C GLU A 308 9.99 -16.85 4.02
N THR A 309 9.66 -16.67 5.29
CA THR A 309 8.48 -17.26 5.93
C THR A 309 7.19 -16.51 5.63
N LEU A 310 7.30 -15.25 5.18
CA LEU A 310 6.16 -14.42 4.80
C LEU A 310 5.44 -15.02 3.59
N TYR A 311 4.13 -14.89 3.57
CA TYR A 311 3.29 -15.54 2.58
C TYR A 311 3.51 -15.01 1.15
N ILE A 312 3.92 -13.75 1.02
CA ILE A 312 4.32 -13.16 -0.27
C ILE A 312 5.43 -13.98 -0.95
N CYS A 313 6.38 -14.53 -0.19
CA CYS A 313 7.44 -15.38 -0.70
C CYS A 313 6.89 -16.69 -1.27
N LYS A 314 5.83 -17.24 -0.66
CA LYS A 314 5.11 -18.41 -1.17
C LYS A 314 4.31 -18.08 -2.43
N LYS A 315 3.62 -16.94 -2.47
CA LYS A 315 2.87 -16.46 -3.66
C LYS A 315 3.79 -16.36 -4.88
N TYR A 316 4.91 -15.64 -4.75
CA TYR A 316 5.85 -15.36 -5.85
C TYR A 316 6.96 -16.41 -6.03
N GLY A 317 7.00 -17.44 -5.17
CA GLY A 317 7.95 -18.56 -5.29
C GLY A 317 7.57 -19.61 -6.34
N SER A 318 6.38 -19.51 -6.92
CA SER A 318 5.90 -20.46 -7.93
C SER A 318 6.49 -20.20 -9.32
N LYS A 319 6.48 -21.23 -10.18
CA LYS A 319 6.92 -21.10 -11.59
C LYS A 319 6.09 -20.08 -12.39
N LYS A 320 4.83 -19.85 -12.01
CA LYS A 320 3.96 -18.83 -12.62
C LYS A 320 4.58 -17.43 -12.53
N PHE A 321 5.32 -17.17 -11.46
CA PHE A 321 5.98 -15.89 -11.21
C PHE A 321 7.49 -15.98 -11.38
N PHE A 322 7.99 -16.91 -12.21
CA PHE A 322 9.42 -17.12 -12.46
C PHE A 322 10.27 -17.33 -11.19
N LYS A 323 9.67 -17.77 -10.08
CA LYS A 323 10.31 -17.85 -8.76
C LYS A 323 10.91 -16.50 -8.31
N ALA A 324 10.25 -15.38 -8.65
CA ALA A 324 10.71 -14.02 -8.40
C ALA A 324 11.13 -13.78 -6.94
N SER A 325 10.41 -14.34 -5.97
CA SER A 325 10.76 -14.17 -4.54
C SER A 325 12.12 -14.79 -4.20
N GLY A 326 12.37 -16.02 -4.64
CA GLY A 326 13.64 -16.70 -4.39
C GLY A 326 14.81 -15.98 -5.05
N TYR A 327 14.62 -15.54 -6.30
CA TYR A 327 15.62 -14.75 -7.03
C TYR A 327 15.94 -13.42 -6.34
N ALA A 328 14.92 -12.65 -5.95
CA ALA A 328 15.11 -11.36 -5.29
C ALA A 328 15.83 -11.46 -3.94
N VAL A 329 15.49 -12.48 -3.14
CA VAL A 329 16.13 -12.72 -1.84
C VAL A 329 17.60 -13.14 -2.02
N GLU A 330 17.89 -14.03 -2.97
CA GLU A 330 19.26 -14.42 -3.30
C GLU A 330 20.09 -13.22 -3.81
N TRP A 331 19.50 -12.42 -4.70
CA TRP A 331 20.12 -11.21 -5.21
C TRP A 331 20.43 -10.22 -4.08
N ALA A 332 19.45 -9.91 -3.22
CA ALA A 332 19.61 -8.94 -2.13
C ALA A 332 20.70 -9.36 -1.13
N ARG A 333 20.78 -10.66 -0.81
CA ARG A 333 21.85 -11.20 0.05
C ARG A 333 23.23 -11.11 -0.58
N SER A 334 23.34 -11.19 -1.90
CA SER A 334 24.63 -11.05 -2.59
C SER A 334 25.17 -9.62 -2.59
N GLN A 335 24.33 -8.62 -2.29
CA GLN A 335 24.73 -7.22 -2.15
C GLN A 335 25.32 -6.90 -0.78
N ILE A 336 25.09 -7.74 0.24
CA ILE A 336 25.66 -7.52 1.58
C ILE A 336 27.12 -8.00 1.57
N PRO A 337 28.10 -7.14 1.89
CA PRO A 337 29.47 -7.58 2.05
C PRO A 337 29.55 -8.67 3.12
N THR A 338 30.05 -9.86 2.78
CA THR A 338 30.37 -10.87 3.78
C THR A 338 31.43 -10.32 4.74
N GLU A 339 31.07 -10.15 6.02
CA GLU A 339 32.05 -9.94 7.09
C GLU A 339 33.02 -11.13 7.10
N GLY A 340 34.16 -11.03 6.41
CA GLY A 340 35.06 -12.17 6.26
C GLY A 340 36.30 -11.97 5.39
N GLU A 341 36.35 -10.97 4.50
CA GLU A 341 37.62 -10.60 3.85
C GLU A 341 38.34 -9.56 4.71
N GLY A 342 39.10 -10.10 5.68
CA GLY A 342 39.97 -9.32 6.53
C GLY A 342 40.87 -8.39 5.71
N MET A 343 40.78 -7.10 6.02
CA MET A 343 41.83 -6.13 5.74
C MET A 343 43.15 -6.62 6.34
N VAL A 344 43.92 -7.38 5.57
CA VAL A 344 45.36 -7.50 5.79
C VAL A 344 45.98 -6.28 5.12
N PHE A 345 46.08 -5.18 5.87
CA PHE A 345 47.02 -4.12 5.51
C PHE A 345 48.43 -4.64 5.79
N ALA A 346 49.25 -4.74 4.74
CA ALA A 346 50.70 -4.76 4.81
C ALA A 346 51.22 -3.51 4.12
#